data_AF-A0A4Q8R2V6-F1
#
_entry.id   AF-A0A4Q8R2V6-F1
#
_cell.length_a   1.000
_cell.length_b   1.000
_cell.length_c   1.000
_cell.angle_alpha   90.00
_cell.angle_beta   90.00
_cell.angle_gamma   90.00
#
_symmetry.space_group_name_H-M   'P 1'
#
loop_
_entity.id
_entity.type
_entity.pdbx_description
1 polymer ?
#
loop_
_entity_poly.entity_id
_entity_poly.type
_entity_poly.pdbx_seq_one_letter_code
_entity_poly.pdbx_strand_id
1 'polypeptide(L)'
;MKPKDQFDLLKRFVPGVDFDAIAEANKKDFDKRTEVNRDAKSRRTRADAIAIDETAPTARVDEAALVAELAAAGEQNAQVERYRATQAARKQRAAALDASAEQKRKRIQELRDEIERLELGEQEDEAAAADVRMEIADAGDEPASIDTAALQDTIAAARDENARFDAAERARAEKERLVQEATVLERQSATLTKAMEDREKAKQDAIAAAKMPIPGITFGDGVVLLDGHPLGQASQAQKLSTAIAIAVALQPKLRFITTKNAALLDDESWKALADLAEQQDLLIIAETVNSSRPTAVVIEDGHVKGAVHQAAE
;
A
#
# COMPACT_ATOMS: atom_id res chain seq x y z
N MET A 1 -44.11 -13.65 16.06
CA MET A 1 -42.72 -13.47 16.54
C MET A 1 -42.06 -12.37 15.74
N LYS A 2 -41.14 -11.61 16.33
CA LYS A 2 -40.33 -10.66 15.55
C LYS A 2 -39.30 -11.44 14.72
N PRO A 3 -38.79 -10.90 13.59
CA PRO A 3 -37.83 -11.59 12.73
C PRO A 3 -36.58 -12.09 13.48
N LYS A 4 -36.11 -11.32 14.47
CA LYS A 4 -34.98 -11.70 15.33
C LYS A 4 -35.27 -12.92 16.20
N ASP A 5 -36.47 -13.01 16.79
CA ASP A 5 -36.86 -14.15 17.63
C ASP A 5 -37.00 -15.45 16.80
N GLN A 6 -37.42 -15.33 15.53
CA GLN A 6 -37.50 -16.45 14.58
C GLN A 6 -36.09 -16.94 14.19
N PHE A 7 -35.17 -16.01 13.98
CA PHE A 7 -33.77 -16.29 13.69
C PHE A 7 -33.12 -17.05 14.85
N ASP A 8 -33.27 -16.57 16.08
CA ASP A 8 -32.69 -17.21 17.28
C ASP A 8 -33.30 -18.59 17.59
N LEU A 9 -34.57 -18.81 17.28
CA LEU A 9 -35.21 -20.12 17.40
C LEU A 9 -34.60 -21.16 16.44
N LEU A 10 -34.36 -20.74 15.19
CA LEU A 10 -33.87 -21.63 14.13
C LEU A 10 -32.35 -21.87 14.18
N LYS A 11 -31.57 -20.96 14.78
CA LYS A 11 -30.13 -21.19 15.08
C LYS A 11 -29.90 -22.50 15.84
N ARG A 12 -30.84 -22.93 16.68
CA ARG A 12 -30.74 -24.15 17.51
C ARG A 12 -30.62 -25.45 16.71
N PHE A 13 -31.00 -25.44 15.43
CA PHE A 13 -30.93 -26.61 14.53
C PHE A 13 -29.59 -26.74 13.80
N VAL A 14 -28.68 -25.77 13.92
CA VAL A 14 -27.34 -25.80 13.33
C VAL A 14 -26.29 -25.91 14.46
N PRO A 15 -26.09 -27.11 15.04
CA PRO A 15 -25.13 -27.29 16.12
C PRO A 15 -23.69 -27.07 15.63
N GLY A 16 -22.90 -26.33 16.41
CA GLY A 16 -21.48 -26.07 16.12
C GLY A 16 -21.17 -24.76 15.40
N VAL A 17 -22.18 -23.95 15.05
CA VAL A 17 -22.01 -22.62 14.45
C VAL A 17 -22.41 -21.54 15.43
N ASP A 18 -21.44 -20.69 15.82
CA ASP A 18 -21.71 -19.49 16.60
C ASP A 18 -21.97 -18.30 15.67
N PHE A 19 -23.25 -18.10 15.35
CA PHE A 19 -23.70 -17.05 14.43
C PHE A 19 -23.40 -15.64 14.94
N ASP A 20 -23.41 -15.43 16.25
CA ASP A 20 -23.20 -14.11 16.85
C ASP A 20 -21.69 -13.77 16.86
N ALA A 21 -20.83 -14.75 17.16
CA ALA A 21 -19.38 -14.59 17.01
C ALA A 21 -18.94 -14.35 15.55
N ILE A 22 -19.55 -15.05 14.58
CA ILE A 22 -19.27 -14.81 13.15
C ILE A 22 -19.71 -13.41 12.73
N ALA A 23 -20.88 -12.94 13.17
CA ALA A 23 -21.37 -11.61 12.87
C ALA A 23 -20.46 -10.51 13.46
N GLU A 24 -20.00 -10.68 14.70
CA GLU A 24 -19.10 -9.74 15.36
C GLU A 24 -17.70 -9.71 14.72
N ALA A 25 -17.15 -10.89 14.37
CA ALA A 25 -15.89 -10.98 13.64
C ALA A 25 -15.96 -10.34 12.24
N ASN A 26 -17.05 -10.57 11.50
CA ASN A 26 -17.24 -9.99 10.18
C ASN A 26 -17.42 -8.47 10.25
N LYS A 27 -18.12 -7.95 11.27
CA LYS A 27 -18.23 -6.51 11.50
C LYS A 27 -16.87 -5.88 11.78
N LYS A 28 -16.07 -6.48 12.65
CA LYS A 28 -14.72 -6.01 12.99
C LYS A 28 -13.80 -5.99 11.76
N ASP A 29 -13.83 -7.04 10.95
CA ASP A 29 -13.03 -7.14 9.73
C ASP A 29 -13.52 -6.15 8.65
N PHE A 30 -14.83 -5.89 8.55
CA PHE A 30 -15.40 -4.88 7.66
C PHE A 30 -15.00 -3.45 8.04
N ASP A 31 -15.08 -3.09 9.32
CA ASP A 31 -14.68 -1.77 9.83
C ASP A 31 -13.19 -1.54 9.59
N LYS A 32 -12.35 -2.55 9.90
CA LYS A 32 -10.90 -2.50 9.66
C LYS A 32 -10.54 -2.42 8.17
N ARG A 33 -11.26 -3.15 7.30
CA ARG A 33 -11.09 -3.06 5.84
C ARG A 33 -11.43 -1.65 5.32
N THR A 34 -12.44 -1.02 5.90
CA THR A 34 -12.88 0.34 5.50
C THR A 34 -11.81 1.38 5.84
N GLU A 35 -11.21 1.31 7.03
CA GLU A 35 -10.07 2.16 7.42
C GLU A 35 -8.86 1.94 6.50
N VAL A 36 -8.46 0.69 6.28
CA VAL A 36 -7.31 0.32 5.45
C VAL A 36 -7.48 0.78 3.99
N ASN A 37 -8.67 0.64 3.41
CA ASN A 37 -8.96 1.09 2.06
C ASN A 37 -8.94 2.63 1.94
N ARG A 38 -9.38 3.35 2.99
CA ARG A 38 -9.34 4.82 3.04
C ARG A 38 -7.90 5.33 3.09
N ASP A 39 -7.07 4.66 3.88
CA ASP A 39 -5.64 4.94 4.01
C ASP A 39 -4.84 4.64 2.74
N ALA A 40 -5.14 3.51 2.07
CA ALA A 40 -4.54 3.16 0.78
C ALA A 40 -4.91 4.18 -0.30
N LYS A 41 -6.18 4.60 -0.35
CA LYS A 41 -6.64 5.64 -1.30
C LYS A 41 -5.97 6.99 -1.04
N SER A 42 -5.85 7.42 0.22
CA SER A 42 -5.18 8.68 0.58
C SER A 42 -3.71 8.69 0.17
N ARG A 43 -2.99 7.58 0.39
CA ARG A 43 -1.60 7.43 -0.04
C ARG A 43 -1.46 7.41 -1.57
N ARG A 44 -2.36 6.72 -2.29
CA ARG A 44 -2.34 6.67 -3.76
C ARG A 44 -2.61 8.04 -4.40
N THR A 45 -3.57 8.80 -3.87
CA THR A 45 -3.84 10.18 -4.32
C THR A 45 -2.65 11.12 -4.07
N ARG A 46 -1.91 10.94 -2.97
CA ARG A 46 -0.67 11.69 -2.72
C ARG A 46 0.46 11.29 -3.66
N ALA A 47 0.54 10.02 -4.05
CA ALA A 47 1.54 9.52 -5.01
C ALA A 47 1.23 9.99 -6.45
N ASP A 48 -0.04 10.02 -6.85
CA ASP A 48 -0.48 10.48 -8.18
C ASP A 48 -0.34 12.01 -8.35
N ALA A 49 -0.29 12.76 -7.24
CA ALA A 49 -0.04 14.20 -7.26
C ALA A 49 1.43 14.58 -7.50
N ILE A 50 2.36 13.60 -7.52
CA ILE A 50 3.78 13.83 -7.81
C ILE A 50 3.99 13.72 -9.32
N ALA A 51 4.01 14.86 -10.00
CA ALA A 51 4.40 14.94 -11.39
C ALA A 51 5.92 14.71 -11.53
N ILE A 52 6.32 13.72 -12.34
CA ILE A 52 7.72 13.44 -12.66
C ILE A 52 7.92 13.82 -14.13
N ASP A 53 8.91 14.66 -14.38
CA ASP A 53 9.33 15.09 -15.71
C ASP A 53 10.04 13.93 -16.44
N GLU A 54 9.50 13.51 -17.59
CA GLU A 54 9.95 12.37 -18.39
C GLU A 54 11.26 12.64 -19.17
N THR A 55 11.82 13.84 -19.07
CA THR A 55 13.03 14.23 -19.80
C THR A 55 14.35 13.85 -19.11
N ALA A 56 14.32 13.17 -17.96
CA ALA A 56 15.51 12.89 -17.16
C ALA A 56 16.35 11.69 -17.68
N PRO A 57 17.68 11.84 -17.84
CA PRO A 57 18.55 10.82 -18.41
C PRO A 57 18.81 9.62 -17.47
N THR A 58 19.07 8.45 -18.08
CA THR A 58 19.00 7.11 -17.48
C THR A 58 20.33 6.54 -16.93
N ALA A 59 21.43 7.31 -16.93
CA ALA A 59 22.72 6.82 -16.45
C ALA A 59 23.50 7.85 -15.62
N ARG A 60 24.07 7.39 -14.51
CA ARG A 60 24.84 8.18 -13.53
C ARG A 60 26.28 8.37 -14.00
N VAL A 61 26.76 9.61 -13.98
CA VAL A 61 28.18 9.94 -14.20
C VAL A 61 28.93 9.83 -12.87
N ASP A 62 30.10 9.20 -12.89
CA ASP A 62 30.91 8.88 -11.70
C ASP A 62 31.74 10.08 -11.24
N GLU A 63 31.22 10.76 -10.22
CA GLU A 63 31.77 11.96 -9.57
C GLU A 63 33.16 11.74 -8.95
N ALA A 64 33.49 10.50 -8.55
CA ALA A 64 34.76 10.21 -7.88
C ALA A 64 35.97 10.34 -8.82
N ALA A 65 35.80 10.05 -10.10
CA ALA A 65 36.87 10.17 -11.10
C ALA A 65 37.26 11.63 -11.37
N LEU A 66 36.28 12.53 -11.41
CA LEU A 66 36.48 13.95 -11.72
C LEU A 66 37.12 14.72 -10.55
N VAL A 67 36.85 14.33 -9.30
CA VAL A 67 37.49 14.93 -8.12
C VAL A 67 38.98 14.57 -8.05
N ALA A 68 39.34 13.35 -8.44
CA ALA A 68 40.74 12.93 -8.51
C ALA A 68 41.52 13.69 -9.61
N GLU A 69 40.88 13.93 -10.76
CA GLU A 69 41.45 14.70 -11.87
C GLU A 69 41.64 16.18 -11.51
N LEU A 70 40.70 16.77 -10.76
CA LEU A 70 40.79 18.14 -10.25
C LEU A 70 41.94 18.32 -9.24
N ALA A 71 42.15 17.33 -8.36
CA ALA A 71 43.26 17.36 -7.41
C ALA A 71 44.62 17.29 -8.11
N ALA A 72 44.77 16.43 -9.11
CA ALA A 72 45.99 16.31 -9.92
C ALA A 72 46.28 17.59 -10.72
N ALA A 73 45.25 18.18 -11.34
CA ALA A 73 45.37 19.44 -12.06
C ALA A 73 45.75 20.61 -11.13
N GLY A 74 45.21 20.64 -9.90
CA GLY A 74 45.55 21.66 -8.90
C GLY A 74 47.02 21.62 -8.49
N GLU A 75 47.58 20.43 -8.29
CA GLU A 75 48.99 20.25 -7.93
C GLU A 75 49.93 20.65 -9.08
N GLN A 76 49.58 20.27 -10.31
CA GLN A 76 50.35 20.65 -11.51
C GLN A 76 50.33 22.17 -11.73
N ASN A 77 49.19 22.83 -11.53
CA ASN A 77 49.09 24.29 -11.66
C ASN A 77 49.90 25.04 -10.59
N ALA A 78 49.93 24.53 -9.35
CA ALA A 78 50.76 25.10 -8.29
C ALA A 78 52.27 25.02 -8.63
N GLN A 79 52.71 23.96 -9.32
CA GLN A 79 54.10 23.84 -9.79
C GLN A 79 54.41 24.84 -10.91
N VAL A 80 53.48 25.05 -11.85
CA VAL A 80 53.62 26.02 -12.95
C VAL A 80 53.73 27.45 -12.42
N GLU A 81 52.92 27.83 -11.43
CA GLU A 81 52.99 29.17 -10.82
C GLU A 81 54.33 29.41 -10.08
N ARG A 82 54.84 28.41 -9.35
CA ARG A 82 56.17 28.49 -8.73
C ARG A 82 57.29 28.66 -9.77
N TYR A 83 57.16 27.97 -10.90
CA TYR A 83 58.08 28.11 -12.02
C TYR A 83 58.03 29.52 -12.63
N ARG A 84 56.82 30.06 -12.88
CA ARG A 84 56.62 31.42 -13.40
C ARG A 84 57.24 32.49 -12.50
N ALA A 85 56.99 32.42 -11.19
CA ALA A 85 57.56 33.36 -10.23
C ALA A 85 59.11 33.32 -10.23
N THR A 86 59.68 32.11 -10.27
CA THR A 86 61.14 31.92 -10.33
C THR A 86 61.72 32.47 -11.63
N GLN A 87 61.05 32.26 -12.76
CA GLN A 87 61.50 32.75 -14.07
C GLN A 87 61.38 34.27 -14.20
N ALA A 88 60.32 34.87 -13.69
CA ALA A 88 60.17 36.32 -13.65
C ALA A 88 61.30 36.97 -12.83
N ALA A 89 61.62 36.40 -11.66
CA ALA A 89 62.73 36.85 -10.83
C ALA A 89 64.09 36.68 -11.54
N ARG A 90 64.30 35.57 -12.26
CA ARG A 90 65.52 35.33 -13.04
C ARG A 90 65.66 36.30 -14.21
N LYS A 91 64.57 36.59 -14.94
CA LYS A 91 64.55 37.57 -16.04
C LYS A 91 64.83 38.99 -15.54
N GLN A 92 64.20 39.39 -14.43
CA GLN A 92 64.50 40.70 -13.81
C GLN A 92 65.95 40.78 -13.34
N ARG A 93 66.48 39.70 -12.75
CA ARG A 93 67.89 39.63 -12.35
C ARG A 93 68.84 39.67 -13.55
N ALA A 94 68.51 38.98 -14.64
CA ALA A 94 69.28 39.02 -15.89
C ALA A 94 69.28 40.43 -16.47
N ALA A 95 68.12 41.07 -16.62
CA ALA A 95 68.02 42.45 -17.11
C ALA A 95 68.77 43.45 -16.20
N ALA A 96 68.73 43.27 -14.88
CA ALA A 96 69.49 44.08 -13.93
C ALA A 96 71.01 43.84 -14.05
N LEU A 97 71.42 42.60 -14.27
CA LEU A 97 72.82 42.25 -14.52
C LEU A 97 73.29 42.75 -15.88
N ASP A 98 72.44 42.78 -16.90
CA ASP A 98 72.72 43.33 -18.23
C ASP A 98 72.88 44.85 -18.16
N ALA A 99 71.96 45.55 -17.49
CA ALA A 99 72.10 46.98 -17.24
C ALA A 99 73.35 47.30 -16.41
N SER A 100 73.64 46.48 -15.39
CA SER A 100 74.89 46.57 -14.62
C SER A 100 76.12 46.27 -15.49
N ALA A 101 76.05 45.30 -16.39
CA ALA A 101 77.10 44.95 -17.32
C ALA A 101 77.33 46.05 -18.34
N GLU A 102 76.29 46.76 -18.80
CA GLU A 102 76.43 47.92 -19.67
C GLU A 102 77.04 49.12 -18.95
N GLN A 103 76.62 49.41 -17.72
CA GLN A 103 77.26 50.42 -16.87
C GLN A 103 78.72 50.06 -16.60
N LYS A 104 78.99 48.80 -16.27
CA LYS A 104 80.33 48.27 -16.10
C LYS A 104 81.09 48.27 -17.41
N ARG A 105 80.50 48.06 -18.58
CA ARG A 105 81.17 48.15 -19.89
C ARG A 105 81.58 49.58 -20.21
N LYS A 106 80.73 50.56 -19.92
CA LYS A 106 81.10 51.99 -19.99
C LYS A 106 82.24 52.30 -19.03
N ARG A 107 82.14 51.81 -17.79
CA ARG A 107 83.21 51.96 -16.80
C ARG A 107 84.47 51.19 -17.16
N ILE A 108 84.36 50.02 -17.78
CA ILE A 108 85.46 49.20 -18.29
C ILE A 108 86.08 49.91 -19.50
N GLN A 109 85.32 50.63 -20.31
CA GLN A 109 85.89 51.43 -21.39
C GLN A 109 86.70 52.61 -20.81
N GLU A 110 86.15 53.33 -19.83
CA GLU A 110 86.90 54.34 -19.06
C GLU A 110 88.13 53.73 -18.35
N LEU A 111 87.96 52.53 -17.78
CA LEU A 111 89.03 51.78 -17.15
C LEU A 111 89.91 51.07 -18.16
N ARG A 112 89.59 50.94 -19.45
CA ARG A 112 90.42 50.40 -20.56
C ARG A 112 91.25 51.50 -21.15
N ASP A 113 90.77 52.73 -21.13
CA ASP A 113 91.66 53.89 -21.23
C ASP A 113 92.60 53.98 -19.98
N GLU A 114 92.29 53.23 -18.90
CA GLU A 114 93.13 52.98 -17.72
C GLU A 114 93.78 51.58 -17.67
N ILE A 115 93.36 50.63 -18.52
CA ILE A 115 93.78 49.22 -18.57
C ILE A 115 94.60 48.97 -19.82
N GLU A 116 94.56 49.74 -20.89
CA GLU A 116 95.73 49.87 -21.79
C GLU A 116 96.97 50.34 -20.98
N ARG A 117 96.70 50.96 -19.82
CA ARG A 117 97.65 51.22 -18.73
C ARG A 117 97.95 50.01 -17.80
N LEU A 118 97.18 48.91 -17.84
CA LEU A 118 97.24 47.68 -17.02
C LEU A 118 97.26 46.32 -17.79
N GLU A 119 97.01 46.25 -19.12
CA GLU A 119 96.87 45.14 -20.09
C GLU A 119 98.21 44.41 -20.33
N LEU A 120 99.17 44.68 -19.47
CA LEU A 120 100.20 43.74 -19.12
C LEU A 120 99.65 42.51 -18.34
N GLY A 121 98.44 42.59 -17.75
CA GLY A 121 97.95 41.59 -16.78
C GLY A 121 96.79 40.67 -17.21
N GLU A 122 96.17 40.85 -18.37
CA GLU A 122 94.87 40.21 -18.71
C GLU A 122 94.96 38.92 -19.56
N GLN A 123 96.15 38.47 -19.95
CA GLN A 123 96.30 37.25 -20.75
C GLN A 123 95.81 35.95 -20.06
N GLU A 124 95.57 35.98 -18.74
CA GLU A 124 95.25 34.79 -17.95
C GLU A 124 93.74 34.45 -17.90
N ASP A 125 92.83 35.39 -18.11
CA ASP A 125 91.40 35.19 -17.86
C ASP A 125 90.61 34.67 -19.08
N GLU A 126 91.20 34.67 -20.27
CA GLU A 126 90.52 34.39 -21.54
C GLU A 126 90.17 32.89 -21.74
N ALA A 127 90.86 31.99 -21.05
CA ALA A 127 90.67 30.54 -21.21
C ALA A 127 89.37 29.99 -20.58
N ALA A 128 88.79 30.66 -19.58
CA ALA A 128 87.67 30.12 -18.81
C ALA A 128 86.29 30.31 -19.46
N ALA A 129 86.16 31.20 -20.44
CA ALA A 129 84.86 31.61 -21.00
C ALA A 129 84.36 30.75 -22.18
N ALA A 130 85.16 29.78 -22.64
CA ALA A 130 84.85 28.94 -23.79
C ALA A 130 83.86 27.79 -23.45
N ASP A 131 83.97 27.21 -22.26
CA ASP A 131 83.22 26.01 -21.87
C ASP A 131 81.71 26.24 -21.71
N VAL A 132 81.29 27.44 -21.29
CA VAL A 132 79.88 27.74 -20.98
C VAL A 132 79.00 27.87 -22.23
N ARG A 133 79.58 28.08 -23.42
CA ARG A 133 78.81 28.29 -24.66
C ARG A 133 78.30 26.99 -25.29
N MET A 134 78.79 25.83 -24.85
CA MET A 134 78.46 24.53 -25.45
C MET A 134 77.15 23.93 -24.89
N GLU A 135 76.67 24.37 -23.73
CA GLU A 135 75.48 23.80 -23.06
C GLU A 135 74.12 24.35 -23.55
N ILE A 136 74.10 25.38 -24.39
CA ILE A 136 72.85 26.06 -24.81
C ILE A 136 72.21 25.39 -26.04
N ALA A 137 72.92 24.53 -26.77
CA ALA A 137 72.46 23.94 -28.02
C ALA A 137 71.50 22.73 -27.87
N ASP A 138 71.25 22.23 -26.66
CA ASP A 138 70.71 20.88 -26.44
C ASP A 138 69.24 20.79 -25.93
N ALA A 139 68.44 21.86 -26.04
CA ALA A 139 67.05 21.88 -25.55
C ALA A 139 66.04 22.40 -26.59
N GLY A 140 65.16 21.52 -27.11
CA GLY A 140 64.17 21.79 -28.18
C GLY A 140 62.82 22.41 -27.75
N ASP A 141 61.82 22.36 -28.65
CA ASP A 141 60.60 23.22 -28.69
C ASP A 141 59.34 22.77 -27.89
N GLU A 142 58.42 23.73 -27.71
CA GLU A 142 57.30 23.83 -26.75
C GLU A 142 55.92 23.25 -27.21
N PRO A 143 55.09 22.67 -26.30
CA PRO A 143 53.71 22.21 -26.61
C PRO A 143 52.58 23.23 -26.30
N ALA A 144 51.44 23.11 -26.99
CA ALA A 144 50.33 24.07 -27.00
C ALA A 144 49.24 23.87 -25.92
N SER A 145 48.52 24.95 -25.56
CA SER A 145 47.54 25.02 -24.46
C SER A 145 46.06 24.94 -24.89
N ILE A 146 45.19 24.49 -23.96
CA ILE A 146 43.72 24.37 -24.11
C ILE A 146 42.98 25.42 -23.25
N ASP A 147 41.88 25.96 -23.78
CA ASP A 147 41.03 26.99 -23.16
C ASP A 147 40.03 26.41 -22.13
N THR A 148 39.91 27.07 -20.97
CA THR A 148 39.19 26.61 -19.77
C THR A 148 37.89 27.39 -19.48
N ALA A 149 37.55 28.39 -20.31
CA ALA A 149 36.36 29.22 -20.09
C ALA A 149 35.03 28.43 -20.23
N ALA A 150 34.96 27.46 -21.13
CA ALA A 150 33.76 26.62 -21.34
C ALA A 150 33.46 25.66 -20.18
N LEU A 151 34.47 25.32 -19.37
CA LEU A 151 34.31 24.41 -18.22
C LEU A 151 33.68 25.11 -17.01
N GLN A 152 33.89 26.42 -16.87
CA GLN A 152 33.35 27.19 -15.73
C GLN A 152 31.83 27.40 -15.84
N ASP A 153 31.31 27.65 -17.05
CA ASP A 153 29.87 27.77 -17.29
C ASP A 153 29.12 26.43 -17.13
N THR A 154 29.79 25.33 -17.49
CA THR A 154 29.26 23.96 -17.32
C THR A 154 29.10 23.58 -15.83
N ILE A 155 29.98 24.08 -14.96
CA ILE A 155 29.95 23.79 -13.51
C ILE A 155 28.80 24.54 -12.80
N ALA A 156 28.46 25.75 -13.25
CA ALA A 156 27.35 26.52 -12.68
C ALA A 156 26.00 25.88 -13.02
N ALA A 157 25.81 25.42 -14.27
CA ALA A 157 24.60 24.71 -14.70
C ALA A 157 24.41 23.36 -13.98
N ALA A 158 25.50 22.61 -13.76
CA ALA A 158 25.45 21.32 -13.06
C ALA A 158 24.98 21.43 -11.60
N ARG A 159 25.24 22.55 -10.91
CA ARG A 159 24.80 22.75 -9.52
C ARG A 159 23.28 22.89 -9.39
N ASP A 160 22.64 23.58 -10.32
CA ASP A 160 21.19 23.75 -10.35
C ASP A 160 20.48 22.45 -10.76
N GLU A 161 21.09 21.66 -11.64
CA GLU A 161 20.57 20.34 -12.02
C GLU A 161 20.69 19.32 -10.89
N ASN A 162 21.80 19.31 -10.16
CA ASN A 162 21.99 18.41 -9.02
C ASN A 162 21.02 18.70 -7.86
N ALA A 163 20.70 19.97 -7.60
CA ALA A 163 19.70 20.33 -6.60
C ALA A 163 18.29 19.80 -6.95
N ARG A 164 17.95 19.71 -8.25
CA ARG A 164 16.69 19.14 -8.74
C ARG A 164 16.70 17.61 -8.69
N PHE A 165 17.84 16.99 -8.96
CA PHE A 165 18.03 15.55 -8.82
C PHE A 165 17.85 15.09 -7.36
N ASP A 166 18.46 15.79 -6.38
CA ASP A 166 18.33 15.46 -4.96
C ASP A 166 16.89 15.60 -4.43
N ALA A 167 16.10 16.52 -5.00
CA ALA A 167 14.68 16.65 -4.69
C ALA A 167 13.86 15.50 -5.31
N ALA A 168 14.20 15.10 -6.54
CA ALA A 168 13.53 14.01 -7.25
C ALA A 168 13.82 12.62 -6.63
N GLU A 169 15.06 12.35 -6.20
CA GLU A 169 15.40 11.09 -5.51
C GLU A 169 14.70 10.96 -4.17
N ARG A 170 14.60 12.04 -3.39
CA ARG A 170 13.80 12.05 -2.15
C ARG A 170 12.32 11.78 -2.42
N ALA A 171 11.78 12.34 -3.50
CA ALA A 171 10.39 12.10 -3.92
C ALA A 171 10.16 10.66 -4.42
N ARG A 172 11.12 10.06 -5.14
CA ARG A 172 11.06 8.67 -5.61
C ARG A 172 11.16 7.68 -4.45
N ALA A 173 12.09 7.89 -3.52
CA ALA A 173 12.21 7.06 -2.32
C ALA A 173 10.93 7.11 -1.46
N GLU A 174 10.33 8.30 -1.32
CA GLU A 174 9.06 8.44 -0.60
C GLU A 174 7.88 7.81 -1.37
N LYS A 175 7.85 7.93 -2.71
CA LYS A 175 6.85 7.26 -3.56
C LYS A 175 6.97 5.74 -3.45
N GLU A 176 8.17 5.18 -3.53
CA GLU A 176 8.44 3.74 -3.38
C GLU A 176 7.99 3.26 -2.00
N ARG A 177 8.31 4.00 -0.92
CA ARG A 177 7.86 3.71 0.44
C ARG A 177 6.33 3.69 0.56
N LEU A 178 5.65 4.70 0.00
CA LEU A 178 4.19 4.80 0.02
C LEU A 178 3.51 3.70 -0.82
N VAL A 179 4.11 3.29 -1.94
CA VAL A 179 3.62 2.18 -2.78
C VAL A 179 3.77 0.85 -2.06
N GLN A 180 4.89 0.62 -1.37
CA GLN A 180 5.10 -0.59 -0.55
C GLN A 180 4.13 -0.63 0.63
N GLU A 181 3.94 0.49 1.35
CA GLU A 181 2.93 0.59 2.41
C GLU A 181 1.51 0.31 1.88
N ALA A 182 1.15 0.87 0.72
CA ALA A 182 -0.14 0.63 0.08
C ALA A 182 -0.32 -0.83 -0.32
N THR A 183 0.71 -1.48 -0.86
CA THR A 183 0.66 -2.91 -1.25
C THR A 183 0.50 -3.82 -0.03
N VAL A 184 1.14 -3.49 1.09
CA VAL A 184 0.95 -4.22 2.37
C VAL A 184 -0.49 -4.07 2.85
N LEU A 185 -1.04 -2.86 2.83
CA LEU A 185 -2.41 -2.56 3.22
C LEU A 185 -3.44 -3.23 2.30
N GLU A 186 -3.19 -3.26 0.98
CA GLU A 186 -4.02 -3.97 0.01
C GLU A 186 -4.02 -5.48 0.25
N ARG A 187 -2.86 -6.08 0.55
CA ARG A 187 -2.77 -7.50 0.92
C ARG A 187 -3.50 -7.79 2.23
N GLN A 188 -3.46 -6.89 3.21
CA GLN A 188 -4.24 -7.01 4.45
C GLN A 188 -5.74 -6.94 4.17
N SER A 189 -6.18 -6.00 3.31
CA SER A 189 -7.59 -5.86 2.88
C SER A 189 -8.09 -7.12 2.14
N ALA A 190 -7.26 -7.67 1.25
CA ALA A 190 -7.56 -8.93 0.55
C ALA A 190 -7.64 -10.11 1.53
N THR A 191 -6.76 -10.17 2.53
CA THR A 191 -6.77 -11.21 3.58
C THR A 191 -8.03 -11.13 4.43
N LEU A 192 -8.44 -9.93 4.86
CA LEU A 192 -9.67 -9.72 5.62
C LEU A 192 -10.91 -10.08 4.79
N THR A 193 -10.91 -9.74 3.49
CA THR A 193 -12.00 -10.10 2.57
C THR A 193 -12.11 -11.62 2.44
N LYS A 194 -10.99 -12.30 2.21
CA LYS A 194 -10.95 -13.76 2.14
C LYS A 194 -11.40 -14.42 3.45
N ALA A 195 -11.01 -13.89 4.60
CA ALA A 195 -11.44 -14.42 5.90
C ALA A 195 -12.96 -14.27 6.11
N MET A 196 -13.58 -13.19 5.64
CA MET A 196 -15.04 -13.02 5.68
C MET A 196 -15.75 -13.98 4.72
N GLU A 197 -15.22 -14.16 3.50
CA GLU A 197 -15.74 -15.12 2.52
C GLU A 197 -15.66 -16.56 3.02
N ASP A 198 -14.52 -16.95 3.61
CA ASP A 198 -14.31 -18.29 4.17
C ASP A 198 -15.27 -18.57 5.34
N ARG A 199 -15.52 -17.57 6.20
CA ARG A 199 -16.51 -17.68 7.30
C ARG A 199 -17.95 -17.75 6.78
N GLU A 200 -18.29 -16.96 5.76
CA GLU A 200 -19.62 -17.02 5.14
C GLU A 200 -19.86 -18.37 4.48
N LYS A 201 -18.86 -18.90 3.77
CA LYS A 201 -18.89 -20.22 3.18
C LYS A 201 -19.03 -21.31 4.23
N ALA A 202 -18.21 -21.29 5.29
CA ALA A 202 -18.33 -22.24 6.39
C ALA A 202 -19.70 -22.20 7.09
N LYS A 203 -20.29 -21.00 7.23
CA LYS A 203 -21.65 -20.81 7.75
C LYS A 203 -22.69 -21.44 6.82
N GLN A 204 -22.61 -21.20 5.52
CA GLN A 204 -23.52 -21.78 4.53
C GLN A 204 -23.38 -23.31 4.43
N ASP A 205 -22.15 -23.82 4.44
CA ASP A 205 -21.86 -25.26 4.41
C ASP A 205 -22.44 -25.95 5.67
N ALA A 206 -22.33 -25.32 6.83
CA ALA A 206 -22.90 -25.84 8.07
C ALA A 206 -24.44 -25.77 8.11
N ILE A 207 -25.05 -24.72 7.55
CA ILE A 207 -26.51 -24.62 7.37
C ILE A 207 -27.00 -25.71 6.40
N ALA A 208 -26.28 -25.94 5.29
CA ALA A 208 -26.63 -26.95 4.30
C ALA A 208 -26.46 -28.38 4.85
N ALA A 209 -25.47 -28.60 5.72
CA ALA A 209 -25.26 -29.88 6.40
C ALA A 209 -26.25 -30.13 7.55
N ALA A 210 -26.87 -29.07 8.10
CA ALA A 210 -27.86 -29.19 9.15
C ALA A 210 -29.17 -29.78 8.63
N LYS A 211 -29.75 -30.72 9.39
CA LYS A 211 -31.07 -31.27 9.09
C LYS A 211 -32.14 -30.26 9.46
N MET A 212 -32.39 -29.31 8.56
CA MET A 212 -33.41 -28.30 8.74
C MET A 212 -34.82 -28.92 8.75
N PRO A 213 -35.74 -28.45 9.60
CA PRO A 213 -37.10 -29.00 9.70
C PRO A 213 -37.89 -28.94 8.38
N ILE A 214 -37.54 -27.99 7.51
CA ILE A 214 -38.27 -27.64 6.29
C ILE A 214 -37.26 -27.45 5.15
N PRO A 215 -37.47 -28.10 3.99
CA PRO A 215 -36.69 -27.85 2.79
C PRO A 215 -36.82 -26.38 2.35
N GLY A 216 -35.71 -25.74 1.97
CA GLY A 216 -35.70 -24.37 1.45
C GLY A 216 -35.55 -23.26 2.49
N ILE A 217 -35.43 -23.59 3.79
CA ILE A 217 -35.08 -22.59 4.82
C ILE A 217 -33.58 -22.28 4.80
N THR A 218 -33.26 -21.01 4.68
CA THR A 218 -31.90 -20.46 4.80
C THR A 218 -31.88 -19.22 5.69
N PHE A 219 -30.69 -18.66 5.92
CA PHE A 219 -30.47 -17.49 6.75
C PHE A 219 -29.77 -16.40 5.94
N GLY A 220 -30.21 -15.14 6.06
CA GLY A 220 -29.55 -13.99 5.43
C GLY A 220 -29.76 -12.72 6.24
N ASP A 221 -28.73 -11.87 6.41
CA ASP A 221 -28.79 -10.56 7.09
C ASP A 221 -29.61 -10.50 8.39
N GLY A 222 -29.53 -11.55 9.23
CA GLY A 222 -30.27 -11.63 10.50
C GLY A 222 -31.76 -11.93 10.37
N VAL A 223 -32.23 -12.34 9.19
CA VAL A 223 -33.59 -12.81 8.93
C VAL A 223 -33.60 -14.24 8.40
N VAL A 224 -34.74 -14.90 8.56
CA VAL A 224 -35.01 -16.24 8.03
C VAL A 224 -35.53 -16.08 6.61
N LEU A 225 -34.94 -16.81 5.67
CA LEU A 225 -35.36 -16.86 4.28
C LEU A 225 -36.03 -18.22 4.01
N LEU A 226 -37.13 -18.20 3.25
CA LEU A 226 -37.79 -19.37 2.69
C LEU A 226 -37.68 -19.26 1.17
N ASP A 227 -37.00 -20.22 0.55
CA ASP A 227 -36.73 -20.25 -0.90
C ASP A 227 -36.08 -18.95 -1.44
N GLY A 228 -35.21 -18.33 -0.62
CA GLY A 228 -34.49 -17.09 -0.96
C GLY A 228 -35.26 -15.80 -0.65
N HIS A 229 -36.51 -15.88 -0.18
CA HIS A 229 -37.32 -14.71 0.18
C HIS A 229 -37.52 -14.59 1.69
N PRO A 230 -37.57 -13.36 2.27
CA PRO A 230 -37.86 -13.18 3.69
C PRO A 230 -39.15 -13.90 4.10
N LEU A 231 -39.11 -14.67 5.20
CA LEU A 231 -40.28 -15.42 5.71
C LEU A 231 -41.51 -14.52 5.95
N GLY A 232 -41.29 -13.23 6.25
CA GLY A 232 -42.34 -12.23 6.37
C GLY A 232 -43.15 -12.00 5.09
N GLN A 233 -42.57 -12.28 3.92
CA GLN A 233 -43.19 -12.15 2.59
C GLN A 233 -43.84 -13.44 2.08
N ALA A 234 -43.65 -14.57 2.77
CA ALA A 234 -44.29 -15.83 2.41
C ALA A 234 -45.83 -15.75 2.55
N SER A 235 -46.53 -16.60 1.78
CA SER A 235 -48.00 -16.68 1.84
C SER A 235 -48.48 -17.18 3.22
N GLN A 236 -49.74 -16.94 3.58
CA GLN A 236 -50.28 -17.42 4.86
C GLN A 236 -50.20 -18.95 4.98
N ALA A 237 -50.49 -19.68 3.89
CA ALA A 237 -50.38 -21.13 3.84
C ALA A 237 -48.93 -21.60 4.07
N GLN A 238 -47.95 -20.95 3.43
CA GLN A 238 -46.53 -21.25 3.63
C GLN A 238 -46.09 -20.95 5.06
N LYS A 239 -46.50 -19.82 5.64
CA LYS A 239 -46.19 -19.45 7.04
C LYS A 239 -46.76 -20.45 8.04
N LEU A 240 -48.00 -20.90 7.83
CA LEU A 240 -48.66 -21.87 8.70
C LEU A 240 -47.98 -23.24 8.62
N SER A 241 -47.74 -23.74 7.41
CA SER A 241 -47.03 -25.00 7.18
C SER A 241 -45.62 -24.98 7.79
N THR A 242 -44.90 -23.86 7.60
CA THR A 242 -43.56 -23.64 8.19
C THR A 242 -43.62 -23.63 9.72
N ALA A 243 -44.58 -22.94 10.32
CA ALA A 243 -44.71 -22.88 11.78
C ALA A 243 -44.99 -24.27 12.40
N ILE A 244 -45.83 -25.08 11.74
CA ILE A 244 -46.17 -26.43 12.18
C ILE A 244 -44.95 -27.35 12.08
N ALA A 245 -44.24 -27.36 10.95
CA ALA A 245 -43.06 -28.21 10.79
C ALA A 245 -41.92 -27.84 11.76
N ILE A 246 -41.73 -26.55 12.08
CA ILE A 246 -40.78 -26.12 13.13
C ILE A 246 -41.22 -26.65 14.51
N ALA A 247 -42.51 -26.56 14.85
CA ALA A 247 -43.02 -27.02 16.15
C ALA A 247 -42.82 -28.53 16.33
N VAL A 248 -43.07 -29.32 15.28
CA VAL A 248 -42.84 -30.78 15.28
C VAL A 248 -41.37 -31.11 15.43
N ALA A 249 -40.48 -30.39 14.74
CA ALA A 249 -39.04 -30.63 14.85
C ALA A 249 -38.44 -30.21 16.21
N LEU A 250 -38.96 -29.15 16.83
CA LEU A 250 -38.55 -28.72 18.18
C LEU A 250 -39.00 -29.72 19.26
N GLN A 251 -40.18 -30.33 19.09
CA GLN A 251 -40.80 -31.17 20.10
C GLN A 251 -41.42 -32.43 19.49
N PRO A 252 -40.61 -33.35 18.93
CA PRO A 252 -41.09 -34.48 18.13
C PRO A 252 -41.95 -35.50 18.90
N LYS A 253 -41.93 -35.45 20.24
CA LYS A 253 -42.78 -36.28 21.12
C LYS A 253 -44.20 -35.72 21.27
N LEU A 254 -44.41 -34.44 21.00
CA LEU A 254 -45.69 -33.75 21.10
C LEU A 254 -46.37 -33.78 19.73
N ARG A 255 -47.32 -34.70 19.57
CA ARG A 255 -48.01 -34.93 18.29
C ARG A 255 -49.37 -34.27 18.23
N PHE A 256 -49.57 -33.18 18.96
CA PHE A 256 -50.80 -32.40 18.84
C PHE A 256 -50.51 -30.90 18.77
N ILE A 257 -51.32 -30.18 18.00
CA ILE A 257 -51.23 -28.73 17.82
C ILE A 257 -52.60 -28.13 18.04
N THR A 258 -52.68 -27.08 18.85
CA THR A 258 -53.91 -26.31 19.05
C THR A 258 -53.89 -25.06 18.17
N THR A 259 -54.94 -24.86 17.37
CA THR A 259 -55.14 -23.62 16.61
C THR A 259 -56.39 -22.89 17.09
N LYS A 260 -56.23 -21.60 17.41
CA LYS A 260 -57.31 -20.71 17.83
C LYS A 260 -57.86 -19.97 16.61
N ASN A 261 -59.14 -19.64 16.61
CA ASN A 261 -59.83 -18.94 15.52
C ASN A 261 -59.88 -19.71 14.19
N ALA A 262 -60.01 -21.05 14.23
CA ALA A 262 -60.16 -21.85 13.01
C ALA A 262 -61.49 -21.57 12.28
N ALA A 263 -62.42 -20.84 12.91
CA ALA A 263 -63.63 -20.29 12.30
C ALA A 263 -63.36 -19.33 11.12
N LEU A 264 -62.14 -18.78 11.02
CA LEU A 264 -61.73 -17.86 9.95
C LEU A 264 -61.10 -18.57 8.74
N LEU A 265 -60.91 -19.89 8.82
CA LEU A 265 -60.32 -20.68 7.74
C LEU A 265 -61.41 -21.06 6.73
N ASP A 266 -61.10 -20.88 5.44
CA ASP A 266 -61.91 -21.40 4.35
C ASP A 266 -61.70 -22.91 4.16
N ASP A 267 -62.55 -23.54 3.34
CA ASP A 267 -62.51 -24.98 3.09
C ASP A 267 -61.16 -25.46 2.53
N GLU A 268 -60.50 -24.62 1.74
CA GLU A 268 -59.20 -24.91 1.14
C GLU A 268 -58.07 -24.90 2.21
N SER A 269 -58.06 -23.91 3.10
CA SER A 269 -57.12 -23.83 4.22
C SER A 269 -57.36 -24.96 5.24
N TRP A 270 -58.62 -25.34 5.46
CA TRP A 270 -58.98 -26.48 6.29
C TRP A 270 -58.49 -27.81 5.72
N LYS A 271 -58.61 -27.99 4.41
CA LYS A 271 -58.09 -29.16 3.70
C LYS A 271 -56.57 -29.21 3.81
N ALA A 272 -55.88 -28.10 3.59
CA ALA A 272 -54.43 -28.02 3.74
C ALA A 272 -53.96 -28.36 5.17
N LEU A 273 -54.70 -27.94 6.20
CA LEU A 273 -54.43 -28.31 7.59
C LEU A 273 -54.63 -29.81 7.86
N ALA A 274 -55.69 -30.40 7.30
CA ALA A 274 -55.96 -31.83 7.43
C ALA A 274 -54.90 -32.67 6.70
N ASP A 275 -54.56 -32.32 5.47
CA ASP A 275 -53.53 -33.00 4.67
C ASP A 275 -52.17 -32.93 5.38
N LEU A 276 -51.83 -31.78 5.98
CA LEU A 276 -50.60 -31.62 6.76
C LEU A 276 -50.61 -32.45 8.03
N ALA A 277 -51.75 -32.53 8.72
CA ALA A 277 -51.93 -33.35 9.91
C ALA A 277 -51.73 -34.84 9.59
N GLU A 278 -52.23 -35.30 8.45
CA GLU A 278 -52.10 -36.68 8.02
C GLU A 278 -50.67 -37.01 7.57
N GLN A 279 -50.04 -36.13 6.78
CA GLN A 279 -48.66 -36.31 6.32
C GLN A 279 -47.64 -36.36 7.46
N GLN A 280 -47.86 -35.61 8.52
CA GLN A 280 -46.96 -35.53 9.68
C GLN A 280 -47.45 -36.36 10.88
N ASP A 281 -48.59 -37.03 10.73
CA ASP A 281 -49.30 -37.82 11.75
C ASP A 281 -49.43 -37.03 13.07
N LEU A 282 -50.21 -35.94 12.99
CA LEU A 282 -50.46 -34.97 14.06
C LEU A 282 -51.95 -34.89 14.38
N LEU A 283 -52.29 -34.73 15.65
CA LEU A 283 -53.61 -34.36 16.11
C LEU A 283 -53.76 -32.84 16.12
N ILE A 284 -54.56 -32.28 15.20
CA ILE A 284 -54.87 -30.86 15.23
C ILE A 284 -56.19 -30.63 15.98
N ILE A 285 -56.10 -29.86 17.06
CA ILE A 285 -57.25 -29.40 17.84
C ILE A 285 -57.54 -27.97 17.41
N ALA A 286 -58.72 -27.74 16.84
CA ALA A 286 -59.07 -26.47 16.24
C ALA A 286 -60.36 -25.92 16.83
N GLU A 287 -60.31 -24.66 17.28
CA GLU A 287 -61.46 -23.96 17.83
C GLU A 287 -62.32 -23.33 16.72
N THR A 288 -63.60 -23.71 16.63
CA THR A 288 -64.56 -23.15 15.67
C THR A 288 -65.91 -22.93 16.33
N VAL A 289 -66.69 -21.98 15.80
CA VAL A 289 -68.04 -21.65 16.28
C VAL A 289 -69.11 -22.63 15.81
N ASN A 290 -68.84 -23.36 14.72
CA ASN A 290 -69.74 -24.38 14.21
C ASN A 290 -68.93 -25.45 13.46
N SER A 291 -69.29 -26.71 13.64
CA SER A 291 -68.64 -27.85 12.99
C SER A 291 -69.63 -28.98 12.81
N SER A 292 -69.74 -29.48 11.58
CA SER A 292 -70.49 -30.69 11.24
C SER A 292 -69.64 -31.97 11.33
N ARG A 293 -68.38 -31.85 11.83
CA ARG A 293 -67.46 -32.98 11.89
C ARG A 293 -67.83 -33.94 13.02
N PRO A 294 -67.80 -35.27 12.79
CA PRO A 294 -68.13 -36.26 13.83
C PRO A 294 -67.24 -36.19 15.08
N THR A 295 -66.03 -35.64 14.95
CA THR A 295 -65.03 -35.48 16.02
C THR A 295 -65.14 -34.15 16.75
N ALA A 296 -66.15 -33.33 16.44
CA ALA A 296 -66.33 -32.04 17.08
C ALA A 296 -66.82 -32.20 18.53
N VAL A 297 -66.10 -31.60 19.47
CA VAL A 297 -66.55 -31.45 20.85
C VAL A 297 -67.25 -30.10 20.96
N VAL A 298 -68.56 -30.11 21.19
CA VAL A 298 -69.37 -28.89 21.33
C VAL A 298 -69.46 -28.52 22.81
N ILE A 299 -69.03 -27.30 23.15
CA ILE A 299 -69.12 -26.76 24.51
C ILE A 299 -70.21 -25.68 24.52
N GLU A 300 -71.21 -25.82 25.39
CA GLU A 300 -72.35 -24.92 25.55
C GLU A 300 -72.57 -24.68 27.06
N ASP A 301 -72.73 -23.42 27.47
CA ASP A 301 -72.86 -23.01 28.88
C ASP A 301 -71.78 -23.58 29.83
N GLY A 302 -70.54 -23.70 29.35
CA GLY A 302 -69.41 -24.22 30.13
C GLY A 302 -69.37 -25.76 30.25
N HIS A 303 -70.25 -26.47 29.55
CA HIS A 303 -70.36 -27.93 29.61
C HIS A 303 -70.22 -28.56 28.22
N VAL A 304 -69.70 -29.79 28.15
CA VAL A 304 -69.67 -30.56 26.90
C VAL A 304 -71.08 -31.06 26.58
N LYS A 305 -71.62 -30.65 25.44
CA LYS A 305 -72.95 -31.04 24.98
C LYS A 305 -73.05 -32.55 24.80
N GLY A 306 -73.90 -33.21 25.60
CA GLY A 306 -74.12 -34.66 25.57
C GLY A 306 -73.29 -35.48 26.56
N ALA A 307 -72.48 -34.86 27.43
CA ALA A 307 -71.81 -35.57 28.52
C ALA A 307 -72.80 -35.94 29.64
N VAL A 308 -72.89 -37.23 30.00
CA VAL A 308 -73.68 -37.69 31.14
C VAL A 308 -72.95 -37.33 32.42
N HIS A 309 -73.58 -36.51 33.28
CA HIS A 309 -73.05 -36.21 34.60
C HIS A 309 -72.94 -37.48 35.44
N GLN A 310 -71.72 -37.91 35.78
CA GLN A 310 -71.52 -38.58 37.05
C GLN A 310 -71.43 -37.49 38.11
N ALA A 311 -72.47 -37.39 38.94
CA ALA A 311 -72.41 -36.60 40.16
C ALA A 311 -71.26 -37.14 41.02
N ALA A 312 -70.33 -36.28 41.39
CA ALA A 312 -69.32 -36.59 42.38
C ALA A 312 -69.99 -36.65 43.76
N GLU A 313 -69.83 -37.77 44.46
CA GLU A 313 -69.97 -37.83 45.93
C GLU A 313 -68.79 -37.12 46.60
#